data_AF-A0ABD2WCM3-F1
#
_entry.id   AF-A0ABD2WCM3-F1
#
_cell.length_a   1.000
_cell.length_b   1.000
_cell.length_c   1.000
_cell.angle_alpha   90.00
_cell.angle_beta   90.00
_cell.angle_gamma   90.00
#
_symmetry.space_group_name_H-M   'P 1'
#
loop_
_entity.id
_entity.type
_entity.pdbx_description
1 polymer ?
#
loop_
_entity_poly.entity_id
_entity_poly.type
_entity_poly.pdbx_seq_one_letter_code
_entity_poly.pdbx_strand_id
1 'polypeptide(L)'
;MDKPKYKNPSNSILAELCLNTLCDEFKIYTLSKIMRQENDIPFINVLNNTAIGELTDEHCDLLNTRSNIPQEDIPYNAIRLFGENKLVNEYKMIRIQQEPGITYESISKDQILDKLSSEKKQKLLESLIYKKRQELNGLHHTLQLKIGIRYMMITNIDVSDGTLRRIDFNNKQEPITAWIDFGINKTIGRKTKLKFNKQNNNTNETSYVPIGKISPPLTNKSGLQISRTQFPLTPAEAITIHKSQGETYDKVCLDLRKLNKKYVTHSMMYVALSRVRKLEDIYLLGRFIPLPKKKNNNIQEIIKEMNTNRQLQISLSYDFPGNELKIIYHNATNHLELISKRF
;
A
#
# COMPACT_ATOMS: atom_id res chain seq x y z
N MET A 1 -2.44 -6.27 -16.07
CA MET A 1 -1.31 -5.95 -16.95
C MET A 1 -1.40 -4.46 -17.21
N ASP A 2 -0.46 -3.70 -16.68
CA ASP A 2 -0.39 -2.27 -16.95
C ASP A 2 -0.02 -2.07 -18.42
N LYS A 3 -0.83 -1.28 -19.12
CA LYS A 3 -0.52 -0.89 -20.51
C LYS A 3 0.75 -0.02 -20.46
N PRO A 4 1.69 -0.18 -21.41
CA PRO A 4 2.82 0.75 -21.50
C PRO A 4 2.26 2.16 -21.61
N LYS A 5 2.72 3.06 -20.72
CA LYS A 5 2.25 4.46 -20.67
C LYS A 5 2.57 5.21 -21.95
N TYR A 6 3.61 4.77 -22.67
CA TYR A 6 3.99 5.30 -23.97
C TYR A 6 3.80 4.20 -25.01
N LYS A 7 2.97 4.48 -26.00
CA LYS A 7 2.84 3.67 -27.22
C LYS A 7 3.36 4.51 -28.37
N ASN A 8 4.03 3.87 -29.32
CA ASN A 8 4.32 4.54 -30.59
C ASN A 8 2.99 4.99 -31.21
N PRO A 9 2.95 6.21 -31.79
CA PRO A 9 1.76 6.70 -32.46
C PRO A 9 1.37 5.72 -33.57
N SER A 10 0.14 5.22 -33.53
CA SER A 10 -0.31 4.12 -34.40
C SER A 10 -0.54 4.52 -35.86
N ASN A 11 -0.54 5.83 -36.17
CA ASN A 11 -0.86 6.37 -37.50
C ASN A 11 0.14 7.45 -37.92
N SER A 12 1.40 7.09 -38.17
CA SER A 12 2.34 7.99 -38.83
C SER A 12 3.45 7.20 -39.50
N ILE A 13 3.74 7.51 -40.76
CA ILE A 13 4.96 7.07 -41.47
C ILE A 13 6.22 7.47 -40.68
N LEU A 14 6.13 8.51 -39.84
CA LEU A 14 7.21 8.92 -38.94
C LEU A 14 7.34 8.03 -37.69
N ALA A 15 6.41 7.10 -37.42
CA ALA A 15 6.53 6.19 -36.27
C ALA A 15 7.67 5.19 -36.42
N GLU A 16 8.09 4.85 -37.65
CA GLU A 16 9.29 4.06 -37.92
C GLU A 16 10.58 4.88 -37.77
N LEU A 17 10.51 6.20 -38.00
CA LEU A 17 11.64 7.13 -37.82
C LEU A 17 11.79 7.58 -36.35
N CYS A 18 10.68 7.62 -35.60
CA CYS A 18 10.66 7.80 -34.16
C CYS A 18 10.84 6.45 -33.46
N LEU A 19 12.05 5.89 -33.56
CA LEU A 19 12.55 5.00 -32.50
C LEU A 19 12.29 5.73 -31.16
N ASN A 20 11.79 5.01 -30.15
CA ASN A 20 11.55 5.58 -28.82
C ASN A 20 12.90 5.94 -28.16
N THR A 21 13.51 7.04 -28.58
CA THR A 21 14.77 7.60 -28.07
C THR A 21 14.58 8.27 -26.71
N LEU A 22 13.35 8.36 -26.22
CA LEU A 22 13.05 8.81 -24.85
C LEU A 22 13.81 7.98 -23.82
N CYS A 23 14.06 6.69 -24.08
CA CYS A 23 14.91 5.84 -23.24
C CYS A 23 16.37 6.33 -23.18
N ASP A 24 16.88 6.94 -24.25
CA ASP A 24 18.24 7.47 -24.35
C ASP A 24 18.41 8.78 -23.53
N GLU A 25 17.30 9.45 -23.18
CA GLU A 25 17.31 10.63 -22.31
C GLU A 25 17.36 10.27 -20.81
N PHE A 26 17.09 9.02 -20.43
CA PHE A 26 17.09 8.60 -19.03
C PHE A 26 18.45 8.02 -18.60
N LYS A 27 19.09 8.67 -17.63
CA LYS A 27 20.21 8.07 -16.89
C LYS A 27 19.67 7.12 -15.81
N ILE A 28 19.94 5.83 -15.97
CA ILE A 28 19.53 4.80 -15.00
C ILE A 28 20.63 4.64 -13.95
N TYR A 29 20.26 4.82 -12.69
CA TYR A 29 21.10 4.46 -11.55
C TYR A 29 20.48 3.24 -10.86
N THR A 30 21.22 2.14 -10.78
CA THR A 30 20.78 0.93 -10.09
C THR A 30 21.39 0.87 -8.70
N LEU A 31 20.57 0.49 -7.71
CA LEU A 31 21.05 0.21 -6.37
C LEU A 31 21.42 -1.28 -6.29
N SER A 32 22.66 -1.56 -5.92
CA SER A 32 23.18 -2.93 -5.80
C SER A 32 23.13 -3.46 -4.36
N LYS A 33 23.16 -2.57 -3.36
CA LYS A 33 23.22 -2.96 -1.95
C LYS A 33 21.82 -3.15 -1.37
N ILE A 34 21.55 -4.35 -0.84
CA ILE A 34 20.34 -4.68 -0.09
C ILE A 34 20.55 -4.26 1.37
N MET A 35 19.85 -3.21 1.81
CA MET A 35 19.97 -2.69 3.18
C MET A 35 19.08 -3.41 4.20
N ARG A 36 17.93 -3.95 3.77
CA ARG A 36 16.92 -4.51 4.69
C ARG A 36 17.37 -5.83 5.34
N GLN A 37 18.05 -6.68 4.58
CA GLN A 37 18.53 -8.00 5.00
C GLN A 37 20.07 -8.07 5.08
N GLU A 38 20.74 -6.93 5.29
CA GLU A 38 22.20 -6.80 5.08
C GLU A 38 23.07 -7.82 5.85
N ASN A 39 22.56 -8.37 6.95
CA ASN A 39 23.28 -9.32 7.81
C ASN A 39 22.89 -10.80 7.58
N ASP A 40 22.06 -11.11 6.58
CA ASP A 40 21.54 -12.46 6.31
C ASP A 40 21.74 -12.84 4.84
N ILE A 41 22.99 -13.18 4.48
CA ILE A 41 23.41 -13.53 3.12
C ILE A 41 22.63 -14.73 2.55
N PRO A 42 22.45 -15.85 3.30
CA PRO A 42 21.65 -16.98 2.82
C PRO A 42 20.23 -16.54 2.44
N PHE A 43 19.61 -15.69 3.26
CA PHE A 43 18.27 -15.20 2.98
C PHE A 43 18.22 -14.26 1.77
N ILE A 44 19.20 -13.39 1.60
CA ILE A 44 19.33 -12.55 0.39
C ILE A 44 19.34 -13.42 -0.87
N ASN A 45 20.09 -14.53 -0.87
CA ASN A 45 20.15 -15.44 -2.01
C ASN A 45 18.80 -16.09 -2.30
N VAL A 46 18.09 -16.55 -1.27
CA VAL A 46 16.72 -17.06 -1.41
C VAL A 46 15.78 -16.00 -2.00
N LEU A 47 15.86 -14.76 -1.53
CA LEU A 47 15.02 -13.66 -2.01
C LEU A 47 15.29 -13.33 -3.49
N ASN A 48 16.55 -13.19 -3.87
CA ASN A 48 16.94 -12.91 -5.26
C ASN A 48 16.46 -14.02 -6.20
N ASN A 49 16.64 -15.28 -5.81
CA ASN A 49 16.20 -16.44 -6.58
C ASN A 49 14.66 -16.57 -6.63
N THR A 50 13.96 -16.19 -5.56
CA THR A 50 12.49 -16.09 -5.56
C THR A 50 12.01 -15.01 -6.54
N ALA A 51 12.69 -13.87 -6.61
CA ALA A 51 12.33 -12.75 -7.48
C ALA A 51 12.38 -13.15 -8.96
N ILE A 52 13.40 -13.90 -9.37
CA ILE A 52 13.58 -14.39 -10.75
C ILE A 52 12.83 -15.70 -11.03
N GLY A 53 12.42 -16.43 -9.99
CA GLY A 53 11.70 -17.70 -10.09
C GLY A 53 12.61 -18.91 -10.33
N GLU A 54 13.86 -18.86 -9.85
CA GLU A 54 14.90 -19.90 -10.03
C GLU A 54 15.39 -20.40 -8.66
N LEU A 55 14.45 -20.91 -7.85
CA LEU A 55 14.78 -21.49 -6.54
C LEU A 55 15.36 -22.90 -6.71
N THR A 56 16.47 -23.18 -6.03
CA THR A 56 17.06 -24.52 -5.90
C THR A 56 16.37 -25.29 -4.78
N ASP A 57 16.64 -26.59 -4.68
CA ASP A 57 16.12 -27.42 -3.58
C ASP A 57 16.66 -26.95 -2.23
N GLU A 58 17.95 -26.57 -2.14
CA GLU A 58 18.54 -25.99 -0.93
C GLU A 58 17.82 -24.71 -0.46
N HIS A 59 17.44 -23.83 -1.40
CA HIS A 59 16.66 -22.64 -1.08
C HIS A 59 15.27 -23.00 -0.54
N CYS A 60 14.63 -24.01 -1.13
CA CYS A 60 13.32 -24.49 -0.69
C CYS A 60 13.41 -25.14 0.69
N ASP A 61 14.45 -25.93 0.95
CA ASP A 61 14.69 -26.55 2.26
C ASP A 61 14.94 -25.50 3.33
N LEU A 62 15.72 -24.46 3.02
CA LEU A 62 15.95 -23.33 3.92
C LEU A 62 14.64 -22.60 4.27
N LEU A 63 13.77 -22.32 3.30
CA LEU A 63 12.44 -21.75 3.57
C LEU A 63 11.56 -22.72 4.37
N ASN A 64 11.66 -24.02 4.09
CA ASN A 64 10.88 -25.05 4.77
C ASN A 64 11.32 -25.27 6.23
N THR A 65 12.51 -24.81 6.65
CA THR A 65 12.87 -24.71 8.09
C THR A 65 11.93 -23.79 8.87
N ARG A 66 11.20 -22.91 8.17
CA ARG A 66 10.21 -21.98 8.70
C ARG A 66 8.77 -22.38 8.35
N SER A 67 8.57 -23.58 7.79
CA SER A 67 7.27 -24.10 7.35
C SER A 67 6.61 -25.04 8.36
N ASN A 68 5.31 -25.25 8.15
CA ASN A 68 4.47 -26.11 8.99
C ASN A 68 4.47 -25.71 10.47
N ILE A 69 4.71 -24.42 10.74
CA ILE A 69 4.61 -23.89 12.11
C ILE A 69 3.14 -24.02 12.55
N PRO A 70 2.86 -24.57 13.75
CA PRO A 70 1.51 -24.57 14.30
C PRO A 70 0.96 -23.15 14.46
N GLN A 71 -0.36 -22.99 14.40
CA GLN A 71 -0.97 -21.65 14.41
C GLN A 71 -0.71 -20.93 15.75
N GLU A 72 -0.67 -21.70 16.84
CA GLU A 72 -0.42 -21.32 18.21
C GLU A 72 0.99 -20.78 18.45
N ASP A 73 1.98 -21.26 17.70
CA ASP A 73 3.38 -20.86 17.83
C ASP A 73 3.69 -19.56 17.08
N ILE A 74 2.76 -19.04 16.29
CA ILE A 74 2.98 -17.82 15.53
C ILE A 74 2.83 -16.62 16.46
N PRO A 75 3.85 -15.74 16.57
CA PRO A 75 3.79 -14.58 17.45
C PRO A 75 2.61 -13.67 17.16
N TYR A 76 2.03 -13.11 18.23
CA TYR A 76 0.88 -12.21 18.17
C TYR A 76 1.14 -10.99 17.26
N ASN A 77 2.36 -10.47 17.25
CA ASN A 77 2.74 -9.29 16.46
C ASN A 77 3.04 -9.61 14.98
N ALA A 78 3.07 -10.88 14.56
CA ALA A 78 3.33 -11.25 13.17
C ALA A 78 2.17 -10.85 12.26
N ILE A 79 2.42 -9.96 11.29
CA ILE A 79 1.40 -9.54 10.33
C ILE A 79 1.05 -10.71 9.39
N ARG A 80 -0.24 -10.91 9.12
CA ARG A 80 -0.67 -11.87 8.11
C ARG A 80 -0.72 -11.24 6.73
N LEU A 81 -0.04 -11.88 5.77
CA LEU A 81 -0.08 -11.49 4.38
C LEU A 81 -0.89 -12.50 3.56
N PHE A 82 -1.81 -12.00 2.73
CA PHE A 82 -2.62 -12.83 1.85
C PHE A 82 -2.58 -12.37 0.39
N GLY A 83 -2.79 -13.28 -0.55
CA GLY A 83 -2.89 -12.93 -1.98
C GLY A 83 -4.17 -12.16 -2.32
N GLU A 84 -5.25 -12.36 -1.57
CA GLU A 84 -6.59 -11.88 -1.90
C GLU A 84 -7.24 -11.09 -0.75
N ASN A 85 -7.99 -10.04 -1.08
CA ASN A 85 -8.71 -9.24 -0.08
C ASN A 85 -9.77 -10.04 0.68
N LYS A 86 -10.34 -11.08 0.07
CA LYS A 86 -11.33 -11.96 0.72
C LYS A 86 -10.73 -12.62 1.97
N LEU A 87 -9.57 -13.26 1.82
CA LEU A 87 -8.84 -13.92 2.90
C LEU A 87 -8.39 -12.92 3.99
N VAL A 88 -7.97 -11.72 3.59
CA VAL A 88 -7.66 -10.64 4.53
C VAL A 88 -8.87 -10.31 5.41
N ASN A 89 -10.04 -10.16 4.81
CA ASN A 89 -11.25 -9.81 5.55
C ASN A 89 -11.71 -10.97 6.45
N GLU A 90 -11.67 -12.21 5.97
CA GLU A 90 -11.98 -13.40 6.77
C GLU A 90 -11.07 -13.48 8.00
N TYR A 91 -9.76 -13.33 7.82
CA TYR A 91 -8.81 -13.38 8.94
C TYR A 91 -9.04 -12.23 9.93
N LYS A 92 -9.34 -11.02 9.45
CA LYS A 92 -9.67 -9.88 10.32
C LYS A 92 -10.88 -10.18 11.22
N MET A 93 -11.92 -10.78 10.66
CA MET A 93 -13.12 -11.14 11.43
C MET A 93 -12.81 -12.19 12.50
N ILE A 94 -12.09 -13.26 12.12
CA ILE A 94 -11.67 -14.31 13.05
C ILE A 94 -10.83 -13.69 14.18
N ARG A 95 -9.89 -12.82 13.84
CA ARG A 95 -9.00 -12.19 14.82
C ARG A 95 -9.75 -11.31 15.82
N ILE A 96 -10.70 -10.51 15.34
CA ILE A 96 -11.58 -9.71 16.21
C ILE A 96 -12.42 -10.61 17.12
N GLN A 97 -12.91 -11.75 16.63
CA GLN A 97 -13.70 -12.69 17.42
C GLN A 97 -12.86 -13.40 18.49
N GLN A 98 -11.64 -13.80 18.15
CA GLN A 98 -10.72 -14.52 19.04
C GLN A 98 -10.10 -13.65 20.12
N GLU A 99 -9.93 -12.35 19.86
CA GLU A 99 -9.37 -11.44 20.86
C GLU A 99 -10.28 -11.41 22.10
N PRO A 100 -9.75 -11.42 23.32
CA PRO A 100 -10.59 -11.28 24.51
C PRO A 100 -11.25 -9.89 24.57
N GLY A 101 -12.37 -9.80 25.30
CA GLY A 101 -13.05 -8.53 25.57
C GLY A 101 -14.21 -8.18 24.63
N ILE A 102 -14.78 -7.00 24.85
CA ILE A 102 -16.02 -6.54 24.22
C ILE A 102 -15.71 -5.93 22.83
N THR A 103 -16.47 -6.35 21.83
CA THR A 103 -16.47 -5.71 20.51
C THR A 103 -17.52 -4.61 20.49
N TYR A 104 -17.11 -3.38 20.18
CA TYR A 104 -18.00 -2.24 20.03
C TYR A 104 -18.27 -1.97 18.56
N GLU A 105 -19.52 -1.70 18.20
CA GLU A 105 -19.91 -1.42 16.83
C GLU A 105 -20.14 0.09 16.63
N SER A 106 -19.47 0.67 15.64
CA SER A 106 -19.69 2.06 15.22
C SER A 106 -20.36 2.08 13.86
N ILE A 107 -21.64 2.45 13.85
CA ILE A 107 -22.43 2.65 12.63
C ILE A 107 -22.21 4.07 12.10
N SER A 108 -22.02 4.19 10.78
CA SER A 108 -21.78 5.48 10.13
C SER A 108 -23.02 6.35 10.12
N LYS A 109 -22.83 7.68 10.16
CA LYS A 109 -23.92 8.65 9.97
C LYS A 109 -23.74 9.31 8.61
N ASP A 110 -24.61 8.97 7.67
CA ASP A 110 -24.54 9.44 6.29
C ASP A 110 -25.46 10.65 6.09
N GLN A 111 -25.01 11.63 5.31
CA GLN A 111 -25.74 12.86 5.05
C GLN A 111 -25.66 13.22 3.57
N ILE A 112 -26.76 13.75 3.04
CA ILE A 112 -26.83 14.35 1.71
C ILE A 112 -26.84 15.86 1.89
N LEU A 113 -25.80 16.51 1.38
CA LEU A 113 -25.58 17.95 1.57
C LEU A 113 -26.47 18.78 0.64
N ASP A 114 -26.88 18.21 -0.50
CA ASP A 114 -27.75 18.88 -1.45
C ASP A 114 -29.21 18.98 -0.99
N LYS A 115 -29.91 19.99 -1.53
CA LYS A 115 -31.35 20.19 -1.33
C LYS A 115 -32.13 19.22 -2.23
N LEU A 116 -32.70 18.19 -1.62
CA LEU A 116 -33.55 17.17 -2.25
C LEU A 116 -34.81 16.95 -1.41
N SER A 117 -35.88 16.47 -2.04
CA SER A 117 -37.09 16.00 -1.34
C SER A 117 -36.75 14.89 -0.35
N SER A 118 -37.44 14.84 0.80
CA SER A 118 -37.23 13.89 1.89
C SER A 118 -37.26 12.42 1.42
N GLU A 119 -38.19 12.06 0.55
CA GLU A 119 -38.31 10.69 0.01
C GLU A 119 -37.10 10.29 -0.85
N LYS A 120 -36.64 11.21 -1.70
CA LYS A 120 -35.45 10.99 -2.54
C LYS A 120 -34.21 10.88 -1.66
N LYS A 121 -34.10 11.70 -0.61
CA LYS A 121 -33.00 11.63 0.36
C LYS A 121 -32.95 10.28 1.06
N GLN A 122 -34.08 9.78 1.53
CA GLN A 122 -34.15 8.51 2.24
C GLN A 122 -33.71 7.34 1.35
N LYS A 123 -34.25 7.24 0.13
CA LYS A 123 -33.84 6.20 -0.84
C LYS A 123 -32.34 6.25 -1.16
N LEU A 124 -31.79 7.45 -1.30
CA LEU A 124 -30.35 7.64 -1.53
C LEU A 124 -29.54 7.18 -0.32
N LEU A 125 -29.92 7.57 0.91
CA LEU A 125 -29.23 7.16 2.14
C LEU A 125 -29.23 5.64 2.32
N GLU A 126 -30.38 4.99 2.09
CA GLU A 126 -30.49 3.51 2.12
C GLU A 126 -29.54 2.86 1.10
N SER A 127 -29.39 3.45 -0.09
CA SER A 127 -28.46 2.94 -1.10
C SER A 127 -26.98 3.08 -0.71
N LEU A 128 -26.60 4.06 0.12
CA LEU A 128 -25.20 4.29 0.52
C LEU A 128 -24.63 3.17 1.40
N ILE A 129 -25.49 2.40 2.07
CA ILE A 129 -25.09 1.26 2.90
C ILE A 129 -24.37 0.21 2.06
N TYR A 130 -24.88 -0.06 0.85
CA TYR A 130 -24.39 -1.11 -0.04
C TYR A 130 -23.28 -0.65 -0.99
N LYS A 131 -22.90 0.63 -0.93
CA LYS A 131 -21.86 1.20 -1.78
C LYS A 131 -20.47 0.71 -1.38
N LYS A 132 -19.60 0.56 -2.39
CA LYS A 132 -18.21 0.21 -2.18
C LYS A 132 -17.51 1.29 -1.37
N ARG A 133 -16.61 0.90 -0.46
CA ARG A 133 -15.86 1.83 0.40
C ARG A 133 -15.11 2.91 -0.40
N GLN A 134 -14.59 2.56 -1.58
CA GLN A 134 -13.87 3.50 -2.45
C GLN A 134 -14.76 4.65 -2.95
N GLU A 135 -16.07 4.45 -3.02
CA GLU A 135 -17.04 5.50 -3.38
C GLU A 135 -17.36 6.42 -2.19
N LEU A 136 -16.86 6.11 -0.99
CA LEU A 136 -17.20 6.78 0.28
C LEU A 136 -15.94 7.09 1.10
N ASN A 137 -14.89 7.60 0.45
CA ASN A 137 -13.61 7.97 1.06
C ASN A 137 -12.92 6.84 1.85
N GLY A 138 -13.23 5.58 1.52
CA GLY A 138 -12.72 4.40 2.21
C GLY A 138 -13.40 4.08 3.55
N LEU A 139 -14.31 4.94 4.03
CA LEU A 139 -14.95 4.83 5.34
C LEU A 139 -15.95 3.66 5.39
N HIS A 140 -15.90 2.92 6.49
CA HIS A 140 -16.83 1.80 6.73
C HIS A 140 -18.22 2.30 7.09
N HIS A 141 -19.25 1.60 6.60
CA HIS A 141 -20.60 1.79 7.14
C HIS A 141 -20.64 1.27 8.58
N THR A 142 -20.24 0.02 8.77
CA THR A 142 -20.11 -0.62 10.08
C THR A 142 -18.64 -0.86 10.39
N LEU A 143 -18.14 -0.27 11.48
CA LEU A 143 -16.78 -0.50 11.96
C LEU A 143 -16.81 -1.18 13.33
N GLN A 144 -16.20 -2.35 13.43
CA GLN A 144 -15.98 -3.05 14.69
C GLN A 144 -14.69 -2.56 15.35
N LEU A 145 -14.82 -2.08 16.59
CA LEU A 145 -13.76 -1.58 17.45
C LEU A 145 -13.56 -2.54 18.61
N LYS A 146 -12.35 -3.08 18.76
CA LYS A 146 -12.01 -3.97 19.87
C LYS A 146 -10.62 -3.64 20.42
N ILE A 147 -10.55 -3.47 21.73
CA ILE A 147 -9.29 -3.15 22.43
C ILE A 147 -8.33 -4.33 22.24
N GLY A 148 -7.06 -4.03 21.97
CA GLY A 148 -6.01 -5.04 21.69
C GLY A 148 -5.78 -5.31 20.20
N ILE A 149 -6.75 -4.98 19.34
CA ILE A 149 -6.63 -5.11 17.89
C ILE A 149 -5.88 -3.92 17.29
N ARG A 150 -5.06 -4.18 16.27
CA ARG A 150 -4.42 -3.14 15.46
C ARG A 150 -5.37 -2.55 14.43
N TYR A 151 -5.31 -1.24 14.27
CA TYR A 151 -6.03 -0.47 13.27
C TYR A 151 -5.07 0.42 12.49
N MET A 152 -5.36 0.57 11.20
CA MET A 152 -4.67 1.45 10.27
C MET A 152 -5.55 2.66 9.98
N MET A 153 -4.92 3.83 9.86
CA MET A 153 -5.57 5.04 9.36
C MET A 153 -5.83 4.97 7.86
N ILE A 154 -7.05 5.32 7.43
CA ILE A 154 -7.46 5.33 6.01
C ILE A 154 -7.10 6.66 5.35
N THR A 155 -7.05 7.75 6.13
CA THR A 155 -6.68 9.07 5.63
C THR A 155 -5.18 9.31 5.77
N ASN A 156 -4.62 10.13 4.87
CA ASN A 156 -3.21 10.53 4.84
C ASN A 156 -2.85 11.47 6.01
N ILE A 157 -3.12 11.06 7.23
CA ILE A 157 -2.69 11.71 8.46
C ILE A 157 -1.77 10.70 9.12
N ASP A 158 -0.47 10.77 8.82
CA ASP A 158 0.58 9.86 9.30
C ASP A 158 0.18 8.37 9.25
N VAL A 159 0.32 7.77 8.07
CA VAL A 159 -0.13 6.40 7.76
C VAL A 159 0.73 5.38 8.51
N SER A 160 0.30 5.02 9.72
CA SER A 160 0.89 3.92 10.47
C SER A 160 -0.21 3.11 11.14
N ASP A 161 0.13 1.87 11.48
CA ASP A 161 -0.73 0.96 12.21
C ASP A 161 -0.52 1.16 13.70
N GLY A 162 -1.60 1.13 14.48
CA GLY A 162 -1.51 1.23 15.93
C GLY A 162 -2.54 0.37 16.64
N THR A 163 -2.27 0.04 17.89
CA THR A 163 -3.13 -0.82 18.71
C THR A 163 -4.21 0.01 19.40
N LEU A 164 -5.47 -0.40 19.32
CA LEU A 164 -6.54 0.27 20.05
C LEU A 164 -6.44 -0.04 21.55
N ARG A 165 -6.30 0.99 22.37
CA ARG A 165 -6.12 0.86 23.83
C ARG A 165 -7.33 1.30 24.65
N ARG A 166 -8.06 2.32 24.16
CA ARG A 166 -9.23 2.86 24.85
C ARG A 166 -10.24 3.39 23.85
N ILE A 167 -11.52 3.32 24.23
CA ILE A 167 -12.62 3.96 23.50
C ILE A 167 -13.35 4.84 24.50
N ASP A 168 -13.60 6.09 24.12
CA ASP A 168 -14.48 6.97 24.86
C ASP A 168 -15.85 6.96 24.19
N PHE A 169 -16.90 7.05 25.01
CA PHE A 169 -18.30 6.93 24.60
C PHE A 169 -19.07 8.21 24.91
N ASN A 170 -20.13 8.47 24.15
CA ASN A 170 -21.11 9.49 24.52
C ASN A 170 -22.15 8.94 25.52
N ASN A 171 -23.07 9.81 25.96
CA ASN A 171 -24.16 9.45 26.88
C ASN A 171 -25.08 8.33 26.36
N LYS A 172 -25.08 8.07 25.05
CA LYS A 172 -25.86 7.00 24.39
C LYS A 172 -25.03 5.72 24.17
N GLN A 173 -23.87 5.60 24.79
CA GLN A 173 -22.92 4.50 24.61
C GLN A 173 -22.42 4.32 23.16
N GLU A 174 -22.48 5.37 22.33
CA GLU A 174 -21.84 5.33 21.00
C GLU A 174 -20.35 5.68 21.13
N PRO A 175 -19.45 4.92 20.49
CA PRO A 175 -18.04 5.28 20.40
C PRO A 175 -17.85 6.66 19.75
N ILE A 176 -17.11 7.56 20.42
CA ILE A 176 -16.80 8.92 19.93
C ILE A 176 -15.32 9.15 19.66
N THR A 177 -14.43 8.55 20.47
CA THR A 177 -12.98 8.70 20.33
C THR A 177 -12.30 7.36 20.53
N ALA A 178 -11.43 6.99 19.60
CA ALA A 178 -10.58 5.81 19.67
C ALA A 178 -9.14 6.23 20.01
N TRP A 179 -8.57 5.68 21.08
CA TRP A 179 -7.20 5.97 21.51
C TRP A 179 -6.24 4.90 21.00
N ILE A 180 -5.39 5.30 20.06
CA ILE A 180 -4.48 4.40 19.35
C ILE A 180 -3.05 4.57 19.87
N ASP A 181 -2.43 3.44 20.16
CA ASP A 181 -1.02 3.31 20.52
C ASP A 181 -0.20 2.93 19.29
N PHE A 182 0.60 3.88 18.78
CA PHE A 182 1.52 3.66 17.66
C PHE A 182 2.90 3.15 18.11
N GLY A 183 3.04 2.73 19.37
CA GLY A 183 4.26 2.14 19.90
C GLY A 183 5.43 3.13 19.96
N ILE A 184 6.60 2.70 19.46
CA ILE A 184 7.89 3.40 19.62
C ILE A 184 7.89 4.76 18.88
N ASN A 185 7.09 4.91 17.82
CA ASN A 185 7.10 6.12 17.02
C ASN A 185 6.26 7.24 17.65
N LYS A 186 6.83 7.88 18.68
CA LYS A 186 6.23 9.00 19.43
C LYS A 186 5.93 10.24 18.57
N THR A 187 6.45 10.32 17.34
CA THR A 187 6.17 11.45 16.44
C THR A 187 4.78 11.38 15.82
N ILE A 188 4.22 10.18 15.69
CA ILE A 188 2.95 9.93 15.02
C ILE A 188 1.80 10.53 15.84
N GLY A 189 0.94 11.31 15.16
CA GLY A 189 -0.25 11.89 15.78
C GLY A 189 0.04 13.04 16.75
N ARG A 190 1.26 13.60 16.78
CA ARG A 190 1.61 14.77 17.62
C ARG A 190 0.69 15.96 17.35
N LYS A 191 0.42 16.27 16.07
CA LYS A 191 -0.53 17.33 15.68
C LYS A 191 -1.95 17.04 16.17
N THR A 192 -2.37 15.78 16.08
CA THR A 192 -3.70 15.33 16.52
C THR A 192 -3.85 15.47 18.04
N LYS A 193 -2.85 15.05 18.82
CA LYS A 193 -2.81 15.24 20.28
C LYS A 193 -2.90 16.72 20.68
N LEU A 194 -2.11 17.60 20.03
CA LEU A 194 -2.12 19.03 20.33
C LEU A 194 -3.50 19.66 20.07
N LYS A 195 -4.14 19.33 18.95
CA LYS A 195 -5.50 19.80 18.64
C LYS A 195 -6.52 19.33 19.68
N PHE A 196 -6.44 18.07 20.09
CA PHE A 196 -7.35 17.49 21.08
C PHE A 196 -7.19 18.11 22.46
N ASN A 197 -5.95 18.26 22.95
CA ASN A 197 -5.68 18.86 24.26
C ASN A 197 -6.16 20.32 24.34
N LYS A 198 -5.98 21.07 23.25
CA LYS A 198 -6.48 22.45 23.13
C LYS A 198 -8.02 22.52 23.19
N GLN A 199 -8.72 21.56 22.62
CA GLN A 199 -10.19 21.54 22.63
C GLN A 199 -10.78 21.11 23.98
N ASN A 200 -10.10 20.23 24.72
CA ASN A 200 -10.63 19.63 25.94
C ASN A 200 -10.03 20.18 27.24
N ASN A 201 -9.23 21.25 27.19
CA ASN A 201 -8.49 21.82 28.34
C ASN A 201 -7.76 20.74 29.18
N ASN A 202 -7.28 19.69 28.53
CA ASN A 202 -6.74 18.52 29.19
C ASN A 202 -5.20 18.58 29.14
N THR A 203 -4.57 18.66 30.30
CA THR A 203 -3.10 18.78 30.44
C THR A 203 -2.39 17.43 30.56
N ASN A 204 -3.14 16.33 30.70
CA ASN A 204 -2.54 15.01 30.87
C ASN A 204 -2.04 14.49 29.52
N GLU A 205 -0.71 14.41 29.39
CA GLU A 205 -0.05 13.90 28.21
C GLU A 205 -0.23 12.37 28.14
N THR A 206 -1.22 11.91 27.38
CA THR A 206 -1.41 10.48 27.15
C THR A 206 -0.41 9.98 26.10
N SER A 207 0.11 8.77 26.28
CA SER A 207 0.94 8.11 25.27
C SER A 207 0.15 7.80 23.98
N TYR A 208 -1.17 7.66 24.08
CA TYR A 208 -2.07 7.30 22.98
C TYR A 208 -2.56 8.51 22.18
N VAL A 209 -2.75 8.33 20.88
CA VAL A 209 -3.28 9.35 19.96
C VAL A 209 -4.81 9.24 19.93
N PRO A 210 -5.56 10.33 20.21
CA PRO A 210 -7.01 10.34 20.09
C PRO A 210 -7.43 10.45 18.63
N ILE A 211 -8.33 9.58 18.19
CA ILE A 211 -8.85 9.54 16.82
C ILE A 211 -10.37 9.64 16.87
N GLY A 212 -10.90 10.76 16.36
CA GLY A 212 -12.34 11.02 16.27
C GLY A 212 -12.93 10.59 14.91
N LYS A 213 -14.26 10.65 14.82
CA LYS A 213 -14.97 10.48 13.54
C LYS A 213 -14.70 11.69 12.63
N ILE A 214 -14.58 11.43 11.33
CA ILE A 214 -14.48 12.46 10.29
C ILE A 214 -15.71 12.40 9.39
N SER A 215 -16.11 13.52 8.79
CA SER A 215 -17.17 13.59 7.79
C SER A 215 -16.72 14.37 6.54
N PRO A 216 -15.75 13.83 5.77
CA PRO A 216 -15.30 14.50 4.56
C PRO A 216 -16.42 14.54 3.52
N PRO A 217 -16.72 15.70 2.91
CA PRO A 217 -17.65 15.78 1.80
C PRO A 217 -17.09 15.05 0.58
N LEU A 218 -17.96 14.48 -0.23
CA LEU A 218 -17.60 13.85 -1.50
C LEU A 218 -18.71 14.05 -2.54
N THR A 219 -18.32 14.22 -3.79
CA THR A 219 -19.26 14.28 -4.91
C THR A 219 -19.38 12.89 -5.52
N ASN A 220 -20.59 12.34 -5.54
CA ASN A 220 -20.83 11.04 -6.14
C ASN A 220 -20.83 11.13 -7.68
N LYS A 221 -20.92 9.99 -8.36
CA LYS A 221 -20.91 9.93 -9.84
C LYS A 221 -22.04 10.71 -10.52
N SER A 222 -23.15 10.92 -9.83
CA SER A 222 -24.30 11.69 -10.31
C SER A 222 -24.19 13.20 -10.00
N GLY A 223 -23.05 13.66 -9.46
CA GLY A 223 -22.83 15.07 -9.12
C GLY A 223 -23.40 15.50 -7.76
N LEU A 224 -23.98 14.59 -6.98
CA LEU A 224 -24.53 14.92 -5.66
C LEU A 224 -23.44 14.93 -4.58
N GLN A 225 -23.50 15.91 -3.70
CA GLN A 225 -22.67 16.01 -2.51
C GLN A 225 -23.24 15.17 -1.37
N ILE A 226 -22.43 14.22 -0.91
CA ILE A 226 -22.71 13.34 0.23
C ILE A 226 -21.55 13.37 1.22
N SER A 227 -21.82 13.02 2.47
CA SER A 227 -20.77 12.84 3.47
C SER A 227 -21.10 11.64 4.35
N ARG A 228 -20.06 10.93 4.79
CA ARG A 228 -20.16 9.81 5.72
C ARG A 228 -19.35 10.12 6.95
N THR A 229 -20.01 10.17 8.10
CA THR A 229 -19.37 10.36 9.40
C THR A 229 -18.96 9.02 9.99
N GLN A 230 -17.65 8.75 10.07
CA GLN A 230 -17.10 7.52 10.66
C GLN A 230 -15.65 7.72 11.12
N PHE A 231 -15.14 6.86 11.99
CA PHE A 231 -13.71 6.78 12.26
C PHE A 231 -12.92 6.45 10.98
N PRO A 232 -11.81 7.15 10.70
CA PRO A 232 -10.93 6.84 9.57
C PRO A 232 -10.04 5.62 9.86
N LEU A 233 -10.60 4.54 10.43
CA LEU A 233 -9.86 3.36 10.89
C LEU A 233 -10.30 2.10 10.15
N THR A 234 -9.37 1.19 9.90
CA THR A 234 -9.63 -0.16 9.40
C THR A 234 -8.80 -1.17 10.20
N PRO A 235 -9.36 -2.32 10.63
CA PRO A 235 -8.57 -3.36 11.27
C PRO A 235 -7.36 -3.76 10.40
N ALA A 236 -6.18 -3.86 11.01
CA ALA A 236 -4.89 -3.99 10.34
C ALA A 236 -4.15 -5.30 10.66
N GLU A 237 -4.84 -6.29 11.24
CA GLU A 237 -4.24 -7.59 11.60
C GLU A 237 -3.80 -8.43 10.38
N ALA A 238 -4.30 -8.07 9.20
CA ALA A 238 -3.91 -8.68 7.93
C ALA A 238 -3.95 -7.64 6.80
N ILE A 239 -3.09 -7.85 5.81
CA ILE A 239 -3.06 -7.06 4.59
C ILE A 239 -2.80 -7.96 3.38
N THR A 240 -3.05 -7.43 2.18
CA THR A 240 -2.68 -8.15 0.97
C THR A 240 -1.18 -7.98 0.71
N ILE A 241 -0.57 -8.99 0.07
CA ILE A 241 0.83 -8.93 -0.39
C ILE A 241 1.09 -7.70 -1.25
N HIS A 242 0.13 -7.30 -2.09
CA HIS A 242 0.26 -6.08 -2.88
C HIS A 242 0.36 -4.82 -1.99
N LYS A 243 -0.41 -4.75 -0.90
CA LYS A 243 -0.43 -3.58 -0.02
C LYS A 243 0.77 -3.52 0.93
N SER A 244 1.50 -4.63 1.11
CA SER A 244 2.73 -4.63 1.91
C SER A 244 3.95 -4.13 1.13
N GLN A 245 3.84 -3.89 -0.18
CA GLN A 245 4.97 -3.45 -1.00
C GLN A 245 5.51 -2.09 -0.54
N GLY A 246 6.81 -2.05 -0.23
CA GLY A 246 7.50 -0.87 0.31
C GLY A 246 7.69 -0.93 1.82
N GLU A 247 6.79 -1.60 2.54
CA GLU A 247 6.80 -1.67 3.99
C GLU A 247 7.81 -2.69 4.54
N THR A 248 8.19 -2.52 5.80
CA THR A 248 9.02 -3.47 6.56
C THR A 248 8.28 -3.85 7.84
N TYR A 249 8.17 -5.15 8.12
CA TYR A 249 7.54 -5.68 9.32
C TYR A 249 8.55 -6.44 10.15
N ASP A 250 8.35 -6.44 11.46
CA ASP A 250 9.20 -7.22 12.38
C ASP A 250 9.04 -8.71 12.11
N LYS A 251 7.80 -9.20 11.96
CA LYS A 251 7.48 -10.60 11.71
C LYS A 251 6.34 -10.74 10.73
N VAL A 252 6.43 -11.73 9.84
CA VAL A 252 5.43 -12.00 8.80
C VAL A 252 5.01 -13.46 8.87
N CYS A 253 3.70 -13.69 8.76
CA CYS A 253 3.18 -15.03 8.50
C CYS A 253 2.40 -15.09 7.19
N LEU A 254 2.66 -16.17 6.44
CA LEU A 254 2.00 -16.52 5.19
C LEU A 254 1.28 -17.85 5.34
N ASP A 255 0.01 -17.91 4.93
CA ASP A 255 -0.71 -19.17 4.83
C ASP A 255 -0.60 -19.76 3.43
N LEU A 256 0.37 -20.66 3.25
CA LEU A 256 0.65 -21.29 1.96
C LEU A 256 -0.43 -22.31 1.56
N ARG A 257 -1.18 -22.85 2.53
CA ARG A 257 -2.29 -23.79 2.29
C ARG A 257 -3.46 -23.09 1.58
N LYS A 258 -3.65 -21.80 1.84
CA LYS A 258 -4.69 -20.95 1.23
C LYS A 258 -4.18 -20.19 0.00
N LEU A 259 -2.95 -20.48 -0.45
CA LEU A 259 -2.34 -19.76 -1.55
C LEU A 259 -2.95 -20.16 -2.89
N ASN A 260 -3.65 -19.21 -3.53
CA ASN A 260 -4.15 -19.43 -4.87
C ASN A 260 -3.04 -19.19 -5.91
N LYS A 261 -2.46 -20.28 -6.41
CA LYS A 261 -1.38 -20.27 -7.42
C LYS A 261 -1.78 -19.59 -8.75
N LYS A 262 -3.08 -19.38 -9.01
CA LYS A 262 -3.56 -18.60 -10.16
C LYS A 262 -3.23 -17.12 -10.02
N TYR A 263 -3.37 -16.58 -8.81
CA TYR A 263 -3.24 -15.15 -8.52
C TYR A 263 -1.88 -14.77 -7.97
N VAL A 264 -1.26 -15.64 -7.16
CA VAL A 264 0.05 -15.35 -6.56
C VAL A 264 1.18 -15.84 -7.47
N THR A 265 2.05 -14.93 -7.87
CA THR A 265 3.25 -15.22 -8.67
C THR A 265 4.51 -15.35 -7.80
N HIS A 266 5.60 -15.88 -8.35
CA HIS A 266 6.90 -15.86 -7.67
C HIS A 266 7.33 -14.43 -7.28
N SER A 267 7.04 -13.42 -8.11
CA SER A 267 7.30 -12.02 -7.78
C SER A 267 6.48 -11.53 -6.58
N MET A 268 5.20 -11.93 -6.48
CA MET A 268 4.40 -11.64 -5.28
C MET A 268 4.94 -12.37 -4.06
N MET A 269 5.39 -13.61 -4.21
CA MET A 269 6.04 -14.35 -3.11
C MET A 269 7.32 -13.63 -2.65
N TYR A 270 8.15 -13.15 -3.58
CA TYR A 270 9.30 -12.31 -3.26
C TYR A 270 8.89 -11.06 -2.49
N VAL A 271 7.83 -10.35 -2.93
CA VAL A 271 7.32 -9.18 -2.20
C VAL A 271 6.97 -9.58 -0.77
N ALA A 272 6.27 -10.70 -0.57
CA ALA A 272 5.86 -11.17 0.75
C ALA A 272 7.05 -11.52 1.66
N LEU A 273 8.00 -12.32 1.18
CA LEU A 273 9.17 -12.76 1.96
C LEU A 273 10.12 -11.60 2.26
N SER A 274 10.31 -10.67 1.30
CA SER A 274 11.23 -9.53 1.45
C SER A 274 10.75 -8.44 2.44
N ARG A 275 9.60 -8.64 3.11
CA ARG A 275 9.06 -7.67 4.08
C ARG A 275 9.73 -7.73 5.45
N VAL A 276 10.43 -8.81 5.78
CA VAL A 276 11.17 -8.95 7.04
C VAL A 276 12.67 -8.74 6.86
N ARG A 277 13.38 -8.51 7.96
CA ARG A 277 14.83 -8.29 7.95
C ARG A 277 15.63 -9.59 7.98
N LYS A 278 15.09 -10.64 8.58
CA LYS A 278 15.78 -11.92 8.79
C LYS A 278 14.86 -13.09 8.44
N LEU A 279 15.45 -14.22 8.05
CA LEU A 279 14.69 -15.43 7.75
C LEU A 279 13.91 -15.96 8.98
N GLU A 280 14.47 -15.82 10.19
CA GLU A 280 13.85 -16.26 11.45
C GLU A 280 12.49 -15.60 11.73
N ASP A 281 12.25 -14.42 11.16
CA ASP A 281 11.02 -13.66 11.35
C ASP A 281 9.89 -14.04 10.36
N ILE A 282 10.14 -15.03 9.49
CA ILE A 282 9.15 -15.64 8.60
C ILE A 282 8.52 -16.86 9.26
N TYR A 283 7.20 -16.94 9.15
CA TYR A 283 6.39 -18.07 9.59
C TYR A 283 5.49 -18.54 8.46
N LEU A 284 5.67 -19.77 7.99
CA LEU A 284 4.91 -20.33 6.87
C LEU A 284 3.96 -21.41 7.39
N LEU A 285 2.66 -21.22 7.19
CA LEU A 285 1.67 -22.28 7.43
C LEU A 285 1.62 -23.16 6.18
N GLY A 286 1.95 -24.43 6.33
CA GLY A 286 2.11 -25.36 5.21
C GLY A 286 3.52 -25.36 4.62
N ARG A 287 3.81 -26.40 3.84
CA ARG A 287 5.09 -26.58 3.14
C ARG A 287 5.24 -25.58 2.00
N PHE A 288 6.40 -24.97 1.90
CA PHE A 288 6.78 -24.14 0.77
C PHE A 288 7.07 -24.99 -0.46
N ILE A 289 6.42 -24.63 -1.56
CA ILE A 289 6.61 -25.22 -2.88
C ILE A 289 6.86 -24.06 -3.85
N PRO A 290 7.95 -24.09 -4.63
CA PRO A 290 8.27 -23.01 -5.55
C PRO A 290 7.13 -22.80 -6.56
N LEU A 291 6.81 -21.54 -6.81
CA LEU A 291 5.81 -21.16 -7.80
C LEU A 291 6.46 -21.17 -9.19
N PRO A 292 5.74 -21.63 -10.23
CA PRO A 292 6.29 -21.68 -11.57
C PRO A 292 6.68 -20.28 -12.06
N LYS A 293 7.85 -20.18 -12.69
CA LYS A 293 8.30 -18.98 -13.39
C LYS A 293 7.32 -18.68 -14.53
N LYS A 294 6.66 -17.52 -14.49
CA LYS A 294 5.84 -17.07 -15.61
C LYS A 294 6.80 -16.53 -16.68
N LYS A 295 6.67 -17.00 -17.93
CA LYS A 295 7.39 -16.42 -19.07
C LYS A 295 6.93 -14.98 -19.28
N ASN A 296 7.66 -14.02 -18.73
CA ASN A 296 7.48 -12.60 -19.00
C ASN A 296 8.69 -12.12 -19.80
N ASN A 297 8.61 -12.26 -21.13
CA ASN A 297 9.71 -11.91 -22.04
C ASN A 297 10.06 -10.41 -21.95
N ASN A 298 9.05 -9.54 -21.82
CA ASN A 298 9.26 -8.09 -21.91
C ASN A 298 10.17 -7.50 -20.82
N ILE A 299 10.10 -7.94 -19.57
CA ILE A 299 10.91 -7.32 -18.50
C ILE A 299 12.38 -7.73 -18.62
N GLN A 300 12.64 -8.98 -19.00
CA GLN A 300 14.00 -9.47 -19.20
C GLN A 300 14.61 -8.88 -20.47
N GLU A 301 13.83 -8.75 -21.54
CA GLU A 301 14.23 -8.04 -22.77
C GLU A 301 14.52 -6.58 -22.48
N ILE A 302 13.64 -5.88 -21.75
CA ILE A 302 13.85 -4.48 -21.35
C ILE A 302 15.11 -4.33 -20.49
N ILE A 303 15.32 -5.19 -19.47
CA ILE A 303 16.54 -5.14 -18.64
C ILE A 303 17.78 -5.47 -19.47
N LYS A 304 17.69 -6.42 -20.42
CA LYS A 304 18.79 -6.79 -21.31
C LYS A 304 19.12 -5.65 -22.28
N GLU A 305 18.13 -5.04 -22.90
CA GLU A 305 18.23 -3.88 -23.77
C GLU A 305 18.83 -2.68 -23.02
N MET A 306 18.32 -2.39 -21.82
CA MET A 306 18.84 -1.35 -20.92
C MET A 306 20.28 -1.61 -20.46
N ASN A 307 20.68 -2.87 -20.25
CA ASN A 307 22.05 -3.23 -19.88
C ASN A 307 23.01 -3.20 -21.09
N THR A 308 22.52 -3.46 -22.30
CA THR A 308 23.31 -3.46 -23.54
C THR A 308 23.56 -2.04 -24.03
N ASN A 309 22.59 -1.13 -23.88
CA ASN A 309 22.69 0.28 -24.25
C ASN A 309 23.37 1.16 -23.17
N ARG A 310 24.14 0.55 -22.25
CA ARG A 310 24.86 1.25 -21.17
C ARG A 310 25.96 2.20 -21.64
N GLN A 311 26.40 2.11 -22.89
CA GLN A 311 27.46 2.95 -23.43
C GLN A 311 26.87 4.01 -24.37
N LEU A 312 27.05 5.27 -24.00
CA LEU A 312 26.92 6.41 -24.89
C LEU A 312 27.91 6.23 -26.05
N GLN A 313 27.43 5.91 -27.25
CA GLN A 313 28.12 6.32 -28.47
C GLN A 313 27.67 7.74 -28.81
N ILE A 314 28.31 8.73 -28.19
CA ILE A 314 28.30 10.08 -28.77
C ILE A 314 29.37 10.06 -29.85
N SER A 315 28.98 9.69 -31.06
CA SER A 315 29.79 9.93 -32.26
C SER A 315 28.97 10.76 -33.24
N LEU A 316 28.87 12.05 -32.96
CA LEU A 316 28.62 13.06 -33.98
C LEU A 316 29.78 14.05 -33.93
N SER A 317 30.93 13.63 -34.47
CA SER A 317 31.91 14.59 -34.98
C SER A 317 31.44 15.01 -36.37
N TYR A 318 30.74 16.14 -36.45
CA TYR A 318 30.44 16.79 -37.71
C TYR A 318 31.23 18.08 -37.75
N ASP A 319 32.23 18.15 -38.63
CA ASP A 319 32.96 19.39 -38.91
C ASP A 319 32.05 20.29 -39.74
N PHE A 320 31.68 21.44 -39.18
CA PHE A 320 30.94 22.46 -39.91
C PHE A 320 31.91 23.43 -40.59
N PRO A 321 31.91 23.54 -41.94
CA PRO A 321 32.58 24.62 -42.61
C PRO A 321 31.64 25.84 -42.65
N GLY A 322 32.01 26.91 -41.95
CA GLY A 322 31.38 28.22 -42.11
C GLY A 322 30.52 28.68 -40.92
N ASN A 323 30.60 29.99 -40.66
CA ASN A 323 29.95 30.67 -39.56
C ASN A 323 28.42 30.60 -39.66
N GLU A 324 27.78 30.38 -38.50
CA GLU A 324 26.35 30.53 -38.21
C GLU A 324 25.45 29.28 -38.34
N LEU A 325 25.64 28.33 -37.42
CA LEU A 325 24.52 27.80 -36.63
C LEU A 325 25.03 27.26 -35.28
N LYS A 326 24.48 27.76 -34.16
CA LYS A 326 24.84 27.30 -32.82
C LYS A 326 23.64 26.63 -32.18
N ILE A 327 23.59 25.29 -32.21
CA ILE A 327 22.53 24.53 -31.51
C ILE A 327 22.99 24.34 -30.05
N ILE A 328 22.24 24.93 -29.12
CA ILE A 328 22.43 24.75 -27.68
C ILE A 328 21.21 23.99 -27.16
N TYR A 329 21.44 22.81 -26.58
CA TYR A 329 20.41 22.08 -25.86
C TYR A 329 20.19 22.72 -24.49
N HIS A 330 18.99 23.27 -24.26
CA HIS A 330 18.57 23.77 -22.95
C HIS A 330 17.85 22.66 -22.19
N ASN A 331 18.46 22.18 -21.11
CA ASN A 331 17.88 21.14 -20.25
C ASN A 331 16.84 21.79 -19.32
N ALA A 332 15.57 21.86 -19.74
CA ALA A 332 14.49 22.39 -18.92
C ALA A 332 13.79 21.26 -18.14
N THR A 333 14.40 20.80 -17.05
CA THR A 333 13.69 20.08 -15.99
C THR A 333 13.06 21.07 -15.02
N ASN A 334 11.74 21.02 -14.93
CA ASN A 334 10.83 21.64 -13.94
C ASN A 334 10.33 23.07 -14.19
N HIS A 335 9.01 23.20 -13.99
CA HIS A 335 8.14 24.39 -13.97
C HIS A 335 7.76 25.03 -15.30
N LEU A 336 6.47 24.88 -15.67
CA LEU A 336 5.68 25.90 -16.36
C LEU A 336 4.20 25.77 -15.98
N GLU A 337 3.87 26.30 -14.80
CA GLU A 337 2.59 26.96 -14.58
C GLU A 337 2.93 28.46 -14.59
N LEU A 338 2.52 29.17 -15.64
CA LEU A 338 2.61 30.63 -15.68
C LEU A 338 1.39 31.18 -16.43
N ILE A 339 0.42 31.61 -15.62
CA ILE A 339 -0.64 32.52 -16.02
C ILE A 339 0.02 33.88 -16.31
N SER A 340 -0.14 34.42 -17.51
CA SER A 340 -0.25 35.88 -17.69
C SER A 340 -1.15 36.23 -18.88
N LYS A 341 -2.21 36.98 -18.56
CA LYS A 341 -3.16 37.64 -19.45
C LYS A 341 -2.52 38.74 -20.34
N ARG A 342 -3.30 39.09 -21.38
CA ARG A 342 -3.35 40.31 -22.23
C ARG A 342 -2.37 40.32 -23.42
N PHE A 343 -2.78 40.67 -24.64
CA PHE A 343 -4.00 41.37 -25.10
C PHE A 343 -4.93 40.53 -25.97
#